data_AF-V2XRL7-F1
#
_entry.id   AF-V2XRL7-F1
#
_cell.length_a   1.000
_cell.length_b   1.000
_cell.length_c   1.000
_cell.angle_alpha   90.00
_cell.angle_beta   90.00
_cell.angle_gamma   90.00
#
_symmetry.space_group_name_H-M   'P 1'
#
loop_
_entity.id
_entity.type
_entity.pdbx_description
1 polymer ?
#
loop_
_entity_poly.entity_id
_entity_poly.type
_entity_poly.pdbx_seq_one_letter_code
_entity_poly.pdbx_strand_id
1 'polypeptide(L)'
;MSLPRQQLLGLVPRFRILSFSPARSAILAQRSISSSRCSNADHQDHHHHDHILHSDMKLLHQKQAAPPLYANRDKDVAMYKRGATAIDKAVHLFFMTEIMRGLWIVVEQFFRQPYTIMYPFEKGPLSPRFRGEHALRRYPSGEERCIACKLCEAICPAQAITIESEARMDGSRRTTKYDIDMTKCIYCGFCQEACPVDAIVETQNQEFATETREELMYNKEKLLANGDRAEAEIAANLHADHVYR
;
A
#
# COMPACT_ATOMS: atom_id res chain seq x y z
N MET A 1 -40.70 51.75 -23.94
CA MET A 1 -41.80 50.96 -24.56
C MET A 1 -41.55 49.51 -24.16
N SER A 2 -42.08 49.10 -23.01
CA SER A 2 -43.45 48.59 -22.82
C SER A 2 -43.56 47.08 -23.07
N LEU A 3 -43.24 46.35 -22.01
CA LEU A 3 -43.98 45.24 -21.41
C LEU A 3 -44.19 43.89 -22.16
N PRO A 4 -44.30 42.80 -21.36
CA PRO A 4 -44.28 41.39 -21.75
C PRO A 4 -45.69 40.80 -21.90
N ARG A 5 -45.81 39.51 -22.25
CA ARG A 5 -47.12 38.83 -22.22
C ARG A 5 -47.08 37.35 -21.80
N GLN A 6 -47.45 37.14 -20.53
CA GLN A 6 -48.44 36.18 -19.95
C GLN A 6 -48.22 34.67 -20.20
N GLN A 7 -47.94 33.84 -19.19
CA GLN A 7 -48.85 33.25 -18.18
C GLN A 7 -50.12 32.60 -18.74
N LEU A 8 -50.23 31.27 -18.57
CA LEU A 8 -51.49 30.57 -18.35
C LEU A 8 -51.29 29.39 -17.38
N LEU A 9 -52.08 29.43 -16.31
CA LEU A 9 -52.22 28.47 -15.22
C LEU A 9 -52.94 27.20 -15.67
N GLY A 10 -52.66 26.06 -15.02
CA GLY A 10 -53.35 24.79 -15.29
C GLY A 10 -53.09 23.70 -14.25
N LEU A 11 -53.70 23.87 -13.08
CA LEU A 11 -54.35 22.87 -12.21
C LEU A 11 -53.81 21.41 -12.12
N VAL A 12 -53.41 21.11 -10.88
CA VAL A 12 -53.15 19.84 -10.18
C VAL A 12 -54.16 18.70 -10.46
N PRO A 13 -53.74 17.42 -10.33
CA PRO A 13 -54.41 16.59 -9.33
C PRO A 13 -53.44 15.92 -8.34
N ARG A 14 -53.87 15.99 -7.08
CA ARG A 14 -53.17 15.65 -5.85
C ARG A 14 -53.53 14.21 -5.52
N PHE A 15 -52.67 13.25 -5.85
CA PHE A 15 -52.84 11.88 -5.37
C PHE A 15 -52.40 11.78 -3.91
N ARG A 16 -53.40 11.68 -3.02
CA ARG A 16 -53.25 11.23 -1.63
C ARG A 16 -52.92 9.74 -1.66
N ILE A 17 -51.65 9.40 -1.51
CA ILE A 17 -51.26 8.02 -1.19
C ILE A 17 -51.24 7.89 0.33
N LEU A 18 -52.08 6.97 0.81
CA LEU A 18 -52.21 6.56 2.20
C LEU A 18 -50.87 6.06 2.72
N SER A 19 -50.48 6.56 3.88
CA SER A 19 -49.35 6.11 4.69
C SER A 19 -49.57 4.66 5.12
N PHE A 20 -48.90 3.73 4.43
CA PHE A 20 -48.63 2.39 4.93
C PHE A 20 -47.16 2.36 5.36
N SER A 21 -46.94 2.20 6.67
CA SER A 21 -45.62 2.05 7.27
C SER A 21 -45.23 0.57 7.26
N PRO A 22 -44.19 0.15 6.51
CA PRO A 22 -43.47 -1.06 6.85
C PRO A 22 -42.27 -0.65 7.72
N ALA A 23 -42.18 -1.30 8.87
CA ALA A 23 -41.07 -1.19 9.80
C ALA A 23 -39.72 -1.22 9.08
N ARG A 24 -38.92 -0.18 9.32
CA ARG A 24 -37.51 -0.10 8.94
C ARG A 24 -36.74 -1.22 9.64
N SER A 25 -36.37 -2.26 8.92
CA SER A 25 -35.21 -3.10 9.28
C SER A 25 -33.99 -2.58 8.53
N ALA A 26 -33.48 -1.43 8.97
CA ALA A 26 -32.13 -1.02 8.63
C ALA A 26 -31.19 -1.84 9.52
N ILE A 27 -30.54 -2.86 8.96
CA ILE A 27 -29.37 -3.48 9.58
C ILE A 27 -28.26 -2.43 9.52
N LEU A 28 -28.23 -1.56 10.52
CA LEU A 28 -27.10 -0.71 10.84
C LEU A 28 -25.98 -1.64 11.29
N ALA A 29 -24.99 -1.85 10.44
CA ALA A 29 -23.69 -2.34 10.86
C ALA A 29 -23.08 -1.29 11.80
N GLN A 30 -23.30 -1.45 13.11
CA GLN A 30 -22.58 -0.70 14.13
C GLN A 30 -21.10 -1.11 14.04
N ARG A 31 -20.30 -0.29 13.38
CA ARG A 31 -18.87 -0.20 13.66
C ARG A 31 -18.74 0.19 15.13
N SER A 32 -18.20 -0.71 15.94
CA SER A 32 -17.80 -0.44 17.31
C SER A 32 -16.69 0.62 17.31
N ILE A 33 -17.07 1.87 17.48
CA ILE A 33 -16.14 2.95 17.83
C ILE A 33 -15.71 2.66 19.27
N SER A 34 -14.48 2.20 19.44
CA SER A 34 -13.87 2.03 20.76
C SER A 34 -13.90 3.36 21.51
N SER A 35 -14.68 3.42 22.59
CA SER A 35 -14.86 4.59 23.44
C SER A 35 -13.78 4.70 24.52
N SER A 36 -12.51 4.51 24.17
CA SER A 36 -11.41 4.80 25.09
C SER A 36 -11.09 6.28 25.01
N ARG A 37 -11.38 7.02 26.10
CA ARG A 37 -11.02 8.43 26.26
C ARG A 37 -9.50 8.58 26.13
N CYS A 38 -9.04 9.42 25.21
CA CYS A 38 -7.66 9.90 25.19
C CYS A 38 -7.46 10.79 26.43
N SER A 39 -6.83 10.24 27.46
CA SER A 39 -6.21 11.04 28.52
C SER A 39 -4.82 11.45 28.04
N ASN A 40 -4.55 12.76 28.10
CA ASN A 40 -3.28 13.41 27.81
C ASN A 40 -2.06 12.60 28.28
N ALA A 41 -1.11 12.35 27.39
CA ALA A 41 0.21 11.89 27.77
C ALA A 41 1.12 13.13 27.87
N ASP A 42 1.42 13.52 29.10
CA ASP A 42 2.49 14.47 29.40
C ASP A 42 3.85 13.84 29.05
N HIS A 43 4.73 14.67 28.47
CA HIS A 43 6.12 14.33 28.17
C HIS A 43 6.91 14.18 29.48
N GLN A 44 7.42 12.98 29.76
CA GLN A 44 8.46 12.77 30.76
C GLN A 44 9.46 11.69 30.34
N ASP A 45 10.66 12.18 30.03
CA ASP A 45 12.00 11.59 30.10
C ASP A 45 12.22 10.13 29.69
N HIS A 46 12.88 10.00 28.53
CA HIS A 46 13.57 8.82 28.03
C HIS A 46 14.55 8.30 29.08
N HIS A 47 14.33 7.10 29.63
CA HIS A 47 15.40 6.13 29.99
C HIS A 47 14.91 4.75 30.47
N HIS A 48 13.59 4.43 30.45
CA HIS A 48 13.09 3.13 30.95
C HIS A 48 12.23 2.27 30.00
N HIS A 49 12.16 2.59 28.69
CA HIS A 49 11.21 1.92 27.79
C HIS A 49 11.69 0.64 27.07
N ASP A 50 12.97 0.27 27.14
CA ASP A 50 13.48 -0.88 26.39
C ASP A 50 12.97 -2.24 26.92
N HIS A 51 12.51 -2.31 28.17
CA HIS A 51 11.98 -3.56 28.74
C HIS A 51 10.48 -3.79 28.50
N ILE A 52 9.71 -2.74 28.20
CA ILE A 52 8.23 -2.84 28.11
C ILE A 52 7.81 -3.21 26.67
N LEU A 53 8.42 -2.61 25.64
CA LEU A 53 8.16 -2.96 24.23
C LEU A 53 8.53 -4.41 23.90
N HIS A 54 9.59 -4.94 24.53
CA HIS A 54 9.99 -6.31 24.32
C HIS A 54 9.02 -7.33 24.96
N SER A 55 8.25 -6.90 25.96
CA SER A 55 7.25 -7.72 26.65
C SER A 55 5.91 -7.78 25.90
N ASP A 56 5.47 -6.66 25.32
CA ASP A 56 4.22 -6.59 24.56
C ASP A 56 4.34 -7.22 23.16
N MET A 57 5.50 -7.11 22.51
CA MET A 57 5.75 -7.79 21.24
C MET A 57 5.80 -9.32 21.40
N LYS A 58 6.24 -9.81 22.57
CA LYS A 58 6.15 -11.25 22.94
C LYS A 58 4.70 -11.69 23.14
N LEU A 59 3.86 -10.84 23.74
CA LEU A 59 2.45 -11.18 24.01
C LEU A 59 1.59 -11.26 22.73
N LEU A 60 1.90 -10.42 21.73
CA LEU A 60 1.23 -10.45 20.42
C LEU A 60 1.67 -11.64 19.56
N HIS A 61 2.95 -12.01 19.57
CA HIS A 61 3.42 -13.26 18.94
C HIS A 61 2.84 -14.51 19.61
N GLN A 62 2.50 -14.44 20.91
CA GLN A 62 1.93 -15.59 21.62
C GLN A 62 0.45 -15.85 21.26
N LYS A 63 -0.30 -14.85 20.79
CA LYS A 63 -1.71 -15.01 20.37
C LYS A 63 -1.89 -15.34 18.88
N GLN A 64 -0.87 -15.16 18.05
CA GLN A 64 -0.88 -15.46 16.61
C GLN A 64 0.18 -16.49 16.20
N ALA A 65 0.71 -17.26 17.14
CA ALA A 65 1.36 -18.52 16.79
C ALA A 65 0.26 -19.49 16.35
N ALA A 66 -0.11 -19.43 15.06
CA ALA A 66 -0.58 -20.63 14.40
C ALA A 66 0.40 -21.74 14.80
N PRO A 67 -0.06 -22.92 15.26
CA PRO A 67 0.85 -24.00 15.57
C PRO A 67 1.77 -24.13 14.34
N PRO A 68 3.11 -24.22 14.52
CA PRO A 68 3.99 -24.35 13.37
C PRO A 68 3.39 -25.39 12.45
N LEU A 69 3.42 -25.18 11.13
CA LEU A 69 2.89 -26.12 10.12
C LEU A 69 3.49 -27.54 10.25
N TYR A 70 4.44 -27.70 11.18
CA TYR A 70 5.21 -28.88 11.53
C TYR A 70 5.31 -29.09 13.07
N ALA A 71 4.40 -28.54 13.88
CA ALA A 71 4.40 -28.71 15.34
C ALA A 71 4.24 -30.18 15.77
N ASN A 72 3.66 -31.00 14.90
CA ASN A 72 3.50 -32.43 15.07
C ASN A 72 4.46 -33.24 14.18
N ARG A 73 5.54 -32.65 13.65
CA ARG A 73 6.49 -33.38 12.80
C ARG A 73 7.08 -34.59 13.50
N ASP A 74 7.25 -34.53 14.83
CA ASP A 74 7.72 -35.66 15.62
C ASP A 74 6.70 -36.80 15.71
N LYS A 75 5.40 -36.52 15.62
CA LYS A 75 4.36 -37.57 15.56
C LYS A 75 4.27 -38.18 14.16
N ASP A 76 4.49 -37.36 13.14
CA ASP A 76 4.46 -37.79 11.73
C ASP A 76 5.71 -38.64 11.39
N VAL A 77 6.88 -38.31 11.98
CA VAL A 77 8.14 -39.05 11.80
C VAL A 77 8.24 -40.26 12.75
N ALA A 78 7.60 -40.23 13.92
CA ALA A 78 7.61 -41.35 14.87
C ALA A 78 6.59 -42.47 14.59
N MET A 79 5.84 -42.41 13.49
CA MET A 79 4.88 -43.46 13.12
C MET A 79 5.54 -44.83 12.89
N TYR A 80 6.84 -44.88 12.56
CA TYR A 80 7.57 -46.14 12.33
C TYR A 80 8.32 -46.68 13.57
N LYS A 81 8.36 -45.93 14.69
CA LYS A 81 9.14 -46.27 15.90
C LYS A 81 8.34 -47.10 16.93
N ARG A 82 7.00 -47.03 16.90
CA ARG A 82 6.06 -48.00 17.49
C ARG A 82 5.40 -48.74 16.33
N GLY A 83 6.03 -49.83 15.88
CA GLY A 83 5.75 -50.41 14.57
C GLY A 83 4.33 -50.99 14.44
N ALA A 84 3.61 -50.56 13.41
CA ALA A 84 2.51 -51.31 12.82
C ALA A 84 3.01 -52.69 12.36
N THR A 85 2.13 -53.70 12.37
CA THR A 85 2.50 -55.06 11.97
C THR A 85 3.02 -55.07 10.53
N ALA A 86 3.86 -56.04 10.15
CA ALA A 86 4.36 -56.13 8.77
C ALA A 86 3.20 -56.19 7.74
N ILE A 87 2.05 -56.71 8.16
CA ILE A 87 0.81 -56.78 7.40
C ILE A 87 0.24 -55.37 7.19
N ASP A 88 0.17 -54.52 8.22
CA ASP A 88 -0.32 -53.14 8.09
C ASP A 88 0.52 -52.33 7.09
N LYS A 89 1.84 -52.51 7.12
CA LYS A 89 2.75 -51.85 6.17
C LYS A 89 2.56 -52.34 4.74
N ALA A 90 2.36 -53.65 4.57
CA ALA A 90 2.04 -54.22 3.26
C ALA A 90 0.70 -53.67 2.75
N VAL A 91 -0.33 -53.57 3.59
CA VAL A 91 -1.63 -52.99 3.23
C VAL A 91 -1.49 -51.54 2.81
N HIS A 92 -0.77 -50.71 3.57
CA HIS A 92 -0.52 -49.31 3.18
C HIS A 92 0.25 -49.18 1.86
N LEU A 93 1.19 -50.10 1.58
CA LEU A 93 1.95 -50.10 0.33
C LEU A 93 1.12 -50.59 -0.87
N PHE A 94 0.36 -51.68 -0.71
CA PHE A 94 -0.46 -52.28 -1.77
C PHE A 94 -1.69 -51.42 -2.10
N PHE A 95 -2.35 -50.85 -1.10
CA PHE A 95 -3.53 -50.01 -1.28
C PHE A 95 -3.19 -48.51 -1.41
N MET A 96 -1.90 -48.16 -1.39
CA MET A 96 -1.37 -46.80 -1.57
C MET A 96 -2.17 -45.74 -0.80
N THR A 97 -2.54 -46.03 0.45
CA THR A 97 -3.46 -45.19 1.21
C THR A 97 -2.91 -43.79 1.47
N GLU A 98 -1.58 -43.65 1.52
CA GLU A 98 -0.89 -42.36 1.62
C GLU A 98 -1.13 -41.50 0.36
N ILE A 99 -1.17 -42.11 -0.82
CA ILE A 99 -1.50 -41.41 -2.07
C ILE A 99 -2.96 -40.97 -2.05
N MET A 100 -3.88 -41.83 -1.59
CA MET A 100 -5.30 -41.49 -1.50
C MET A 100 -5.55 -40.37 -0.48
N ARG A 101 -4.81 -40.35 0.63
CA ARG A 101 -4.83 -39.25 1.61
C ARG A 101 -4.33 -37.95 0.98
N GLY A 102 -3.26 -37.99 0.20
CA GLY A 102 -2.78 -36.83 -0.57
C GLY A 102 -3.78 -36.34 -1.61
N LEU A 103 -4.42 -37.27 -2.34
CA LEU A 103 -5.45 -36.95 -3.33
C LEU A 103 -6.67 -36.29 -2.68
N TRP A 104 -7.08 -36.74 -1.49
CA TRP A 104 -8.19 -36.13 -0.76
C TRP A 104 -7.94 -34.64 -0.43
N ILE A 105 -6.71 -34.28 -0.04
CA ILE A 105 -6.33 -32.88 0.20
C ILE A 105 -6.44 -32.05 -1.08
N VAL A 106 -6.05 -32.62 -2.22
CA VAL A 106 -6.19 -31.96 -3.54
C VAL A 106 -7.65 -31.75 -3.91
N VAL A 107 -8.51 -32.76 -3.67
CA VAL A 107 -9.96 -32.64 -3.88
C VAL A 107 -10.57 -31.55 -2.99
N GLU A 108 -10.17 -31.49 -1.72
CA GLU A 108 -10.61 -30.42 -0.82
C GLU A 108 -10.19 -29.04 -1.33
N GLN A 109 -8.96 -28.91 -1.85
CA GLN A 109 -8.47 -27.66 -2.40
C GLN A 109 -9.18 -27.26 -3.71
N PHE A 110 -9.59 -28.23 -4.53
CA PHE A 110 -10.33 -27.99 -5.78
C PHE A 110 -11.68 -27.31 -5.54
N PHE A 111 -12.34 -27.62 -4.42
CA PHE A 111 -13.63 -27.01 -4.06
C PHE A 111 -13.51 -25.66 -3.34
N ARG A 112 -12.30 -25.20 -3.00
CA ARG A 112 -12.12 -23.85 -2.46
C ARG A 112 -12.17 -22.82 -3.59
N GLN A 113 -12.72 -21.65 -3.29
CA GLN A 113 -12.73 -20.53 -4.23
C GLN A 113 -11.27 -20.12 -4.55
N PRO A 114 -10.95 -19.82 -5.83
CA PRO A 114 -9.60 -19.38 -6.19
C PRO A 114 -9.30 -17.99 -5.61
N TYR A 115 -8.05 -17.76 -5.20
CA TYR A 115 -7.55 -16.47 -4.70
C TYR A 115 -7.14 -15.50 -5.83
N THR A 116 -7.37 -15.85 -7.09
CA THR A 116 -6.97 -15.08 -8.26
C THR A 116 -7.81 -13.81 -8.38
N ILE A 117 -7.15 -12.65 -8.40
CA ILE A 117 -7.77 -11.38 -8.80
C ILE A 117 -7.73 -11.23 -10.33
N MET A 118 -8.72 -10.54 -10.90
CA MET A 118 -8.82 -10.35 -12.35
C MET A 118 -8.01 -9.12 -12.81
N TYR A 119 -6.68 -9.23 -12.79
CA TYR A 119 -5.81 -8.21 -13.37
C TYR A 119 -6.06 -8.14 -14.90
N PRO A 120 -6.26 -6.96 -15.53
CA PRO A 120 -6.02 -5.59 -15.04
C PRO A 120 -7.25 -4.85 -14.47
N PHE A 121 -8.42 -5.48 -14.41
CA PHE A 121 -9.66 -4.82 -13.96
C PHE A 121 -9.73 -4.65 -12.44
N GLU A 122 -9.14 -5.58 -11.70
CA GLU A 122 -8.99 -5.55 -10.25
C GLU A 122 -7.49 -5.51 -9.91
N LYS A 123 -7.07 -4.49 -9.17
CA LYS A 123 -5.69 -4.35 -8.68
C LYS A 123 -5.61 -4.71 -7.20
N GLY A 124 -4.45 -5.21 -6.78
CA GLY A 124 -4.19 -5.49 -5.37
C GLY A 124 -4.25 -4.21 -4.52
N PRO A 125 -4.59 -4.32 -3.23
CA PRO A 125 -4.58 -3.17 -2.33
C PRO A 125 -3.15 -2.66 -2.11
N LEU A 126 -2.93 -1.36 -2.28
CA LEU A 126 -1.66 -0.68 -2.05
C LEU A 126 -1.68 0.11 -0.75
N SER A 127 -0.56 0.17 -0.04
CA SER A 127 -0.41 1.03 1.13
C SER A 127 -0.01 2.46 0.70
N PRO A 128 -0.31 3.49 1.52
CA PRO A 128 0.15 4.87 1.25
C PRO A 128 1.67 5.03 1.20
N ARG A 129 2.42 4.06 1.75
CA ARG A 129 3.89 4.02 1.79
C ARG A 129 4.52 3.22 0.65
N PHE A 130 3.71 2.84 -0.34
CA PHE A 130 4.23 2.12 -1.49
C PHE A 130 5.24 2.98 -2.24
N ARG A 131 6.29 2.32 -2.74
CA ARG A 131 7.42 2.92 -3.43
C ARG A 131 7.39 2.51 -4.91
N GLY A 132 7.06 3.45 -5.79
CA GLY A 132 6.94 3.24 -7.23
C GLY A 132 7.74 4.24 -8.06
N GLU A 133 7.16 4.71 -9.16
CA GLU A 133 7.80 5.65 -10.08
C GLU A 133 8.20 6.95 -9.38
N HIS A 134 9.37 7.50 -9.70
CA HIS A 134 9.83 8.74 -9.08
C HIS A 134 9.16 9.96 -9.73
N ALA A 135 8.90 10.97 -8.91
CA ALA A 135 8.32 12.25 -9.35
C ALA A 135 8.99 13.43 -8.64
N LEU A 136 9.16 14.53 -9.37
CA LEU A 136 9.54 15.81 -8.79
C LEU A 136 8.29 16.66 -8.59
N ARG A 137 8.10 17.16 -7.37
CA ARG A 137 6.94 17.96 -7.00
C ARG A 137 7.18 19.45 -7.10
N ARG A 138 6.07 20.19 -7.17
CA ARG A 138 6.02 21.65 -7.12
C ARG A 138 5.42 22.13 -5.80
N TYR A 139 5.72 23.36 -5.43
CA TYR A 139 4.98 24.07 -4.41
C TYR A 139 3.56 24.41 -4.91
N PRO A 140 2.61 24.74 -4.01
CA PRO A 140 1.29 25.21 -4.42
C PRO A 140 1.31 26.48 -5.29
N SER A 141 2.42 27.24 -5.26
CA SER A 141 2.66 28.38 -6.15
C SER A 141 3.03 28.01 -7.59
N GLY A 142 3.26 26.73 -7.88
CA GLY A 142 3.72 26.22 -9.18
C GLY A 142 5.24 26.14 -9.34
N GLU A 143 6.00 26.69 -8.40
CA GLU A 143 7.46 26.66 -8.41
C GLU A 143 8.00 25.28 -8.05
N GLU A 144 9.09 24.82 -8.66
CA GLU A 144 9.70 23.53 -8.32
C GLU A 144 10.24 23.51 -6.88
N ARG A 145 10.04 22.39 -6.17
CA ARG A 145 10.53 22.25 -4.78
C ARG A 145 12.04 22.07 -4.69
N CYS A 146 12.66 21.49 -5.72
CA CYS A 146 14.07 21.15 -5.70
C CYS A 146 14.96 22.39 -5.58
N ILE A 147 15.80 22.44 -4.54
CA ILE A 147 16.80 23.49 -4.28
C ILE A 147 18.22 23.07 -4.66
N ALA A 148 18.35 22.00 -5.46
CA ALA A 148 19.61 21.45 -5.92
C ALA A 148 20.61 21.09 -4.80
N CYS A 149 20.15 20.66 -3.62
CA CYS A 149 21.01 20.40 -2.45
C CYS A 149 21.99 19.22 -2.62
N LYS A 150 21.78 18.35 -3.62
CA LYS A 150 22.57 17.14 -3.92
C LYS A 150 22.62 16.07 -2.82
N LEU A 151 21.81 16.18 -1.77
CA LEU A 151 21.70 15.15 -0.74
C LEU A 151 21.17 13.81 -1.31
N CYS A 152 20.17 13.87 -2.19
CA CYS A 152 19.61 12.67 -2.81
C CYS A 152 20.62 11.90 -3.68
N GLU A 153 21.57 12.62 -4.30
CA GLU A 153 22.66 12.02 -5.07
C GLU A 153 23.67 11.33 -4.15
N ALA A 154 24.02 11.99 -3.03
CA ALA A 154 24.96 11.45 -2.06
C ALA A 154 24.42 10.21 -1.31
N ILE A 155 23.13 10.18 -0.99
CA ILE A 155 22.51 9.06 -0.24
C ILE A 155 22.15 7.86 -1.12
N CYS A 156 22.11 8.04 -2.45
CA CYS A 156 21.68 6.99 -3.37
C CYS A 156 22.66 5.81 -3.34
N PRO A 157 22.26 4.61 -2.86
CA PRO A 157 23.18 3.49 -2.69
C PRO A 157 23.69 2.95 -4.04
N ALA A 158 22.88 3.08 -5.10
CA ALA A 158 23.21 2.64 -6.44
C ALA A 158 23.78 3.76 -7.34
N GLN A 159 23.95 4.98 -6.80
CA GLN A 159 24.42 6.15 -7.56
C GLN A 159 23.68 6.31 -8.91
N ALA A 160 22.35 6.21 -8.84
CA ALA A 160 21.46 6.28 -10.01
C ALA A 160 21.13 7.71 -10.44
N ILE A 161 21.32 8.69 -9.54
CA ILE A 161 20.94 10.09 -9.72
C ILE A 161 22.17 10.90 -10.11
N THR A 162 22.04 11.82 -11.06
CA THR A 162 23.08 12.79 -11.42
C THR A 162 22.49 14.19 -11.42
N ILE A 163 23.10 15.12 -10.66
CA ILE A 163 22.56 16.47 -10.44
C ILE A 163 23.59 17.54 -10.79
N GLU A 164 23.21 18.44 -11.70
CA GLU A 164 23.95 19.66 -12.01
C GLU A 164 23.12 20.88 -11.58
N SER A 165 23.78 21.90 -11.01
CA SER A 165 23.10 23.06 -10.42
C SER A 165 23.70 24.36 -10.91
N GLU A 166 22.84 25.30 -11.29
CA GLU A 166 23.21 26.64 -11.72
C GLU A 166 22.32 27.68 -11.02
N ALA A 167 22.80 28.93 -10.96
CA ALA A 167 22.00 30.04 -10.48
C ALA A 167 21.04 30.48 -11.58
N ARG A 168 19.74 30.53 -11.26
CA ARG A 168 18.70 31.10 -12.14
C ARG A 168 18.86 32.63 -12.17
N MET A 169 18.26 33.28 -13.17
CA MET A 169 18.20 34.75 -13.29
C MET A 169 17.68 35.45 -12.03
N ASP A 170 16.82 34.78 -11.25
CA ASP A 170 16.25 35.29 -10.01
C ASP A 170 17.18 35.14 -8.79
N GLY A 171 18.42 34.66 -9.00
CA GLY A 171 19.39 34.37 -7.94
C GLY A 171 19.10 33.08 -7.16
N SER A 172 17.95 32.43 -7.40
CA SER A 172 17.63 31.12 -6.81
C SER A 172 18.48 30.01 -7.42
N ARG A 173 18.89 29.04 -6.60
CA ARG A 173 19.71 27.90 -7.04
C ARG A 173 18.82 26.75 -7.47
N ARG A 174 18.90 26.35 -8.74
CA ARG A 174 18.04 25.32 -9.34
C ARG A 174 18.86 24.28 -10.10
N THR A 175 18.22 23.16 -10.41
CA THR A 175 18.87 22.10 -11.20
C THR A 175 18.71 22.37 -12.68
N THR A 176 19.82 22.35 -13.43
CA THR A 176 19.77 22.34 -14.89
C THR A 176 19.56 20.93 -15.40
N LYS A 177 20.25 19.99 -14.78
CA LYS A 177 20.17 18.55 -15.05
C LYS A 177 19.81 17.81 -13.78
N TYR A 178 18.80 16.95 -13.88
CA TYR A 178 18.38 16.05 -12.82
C TYR A 178 17.94 14.76 -13.48
N ASP A 179 18.89 13.85 -13.63
CA ASP A 179 18.66 12.62 -14.37
C ASP A 179 18.69 11.44 -13.41
N ILE A 180 17.73 10.53 -13.59
CA ILE A 180 17.65 9.28 -12.84
C ILE A 180 17.63 8.13 -13.82
N ASP A 181 18.59 7.22 -13.67
CA ASP A 181 18.57 5.95 -14.38
C ASP A 181 17.74 4.92 -13.60
N MET A 182 16.52 4.65 -14.07
CA MET A 182 15.62 3.68 -13.44
C MET A 182 16.13 2.24 -13.53
N THR A 183 17.09 1.96 -14.41
CA THR A 183 17.73 0.65 -14.50
C THR A 183 18.75 0.40 -13.38
N LYS A 184 19.32 1.49 -12.83
CA LYS A 184 20.20 1.44 -11.65
C LYS A 184 19.44 1.60 -10.34
N CYS A 185 18.32 2.32 -10.36
CA CYS A 185 17.55 2.57 -9.15
C CYS A 185 16.99 1.27 -8.55
N ILE A 186 17.15 1.10 -7.24
CA ILE A 186 16.65 -0.06 -6.49
C ILE A 186 15.36 0.23 -5.70
N TYR A 187 14.73 1.40 -5.90
CA TYR A 187 13.47 1.80 -5.27
C TYR A 187 13.48 1.68 -3.73
N CYS A 188 14.58 2.15 -3.13
CA CYS A 188 14.79 2.07 -1.68
C CYS A 188 14.06 3.16 -0.87
N GLY A 189 13.63 4.27 -1.49
CA GLY A 189 12.99 5.38 -0.78
C GLY A 189 13.94 6.36 -0.06
N PHE A 190 15.26 6.12 -0.02
CA PHE A 190 16.19 7.02 0.68
C PHE A 190 16.22 8.43 0.10
N CYS A 191 15.98 8.58 -1.20
CA CYS A 191 15.94 9.91 -1.82
C CYS A 191 14.76 10.75 -1.31
N GLN A 192 13.63 10.10 -0.98
CA GLN A 192 12.43 10.75 -0.45
C GLN A 192 12.64 11.20 0.99
N GLU A 193 13.27 10.36 1.82
CA GLU A 193 13.54 10.68 3.23
C GLU A 193 14.69 11.68 3.42
N ALA A 194 15.71 11.63 2.55
CA ALA A 194 16.84 12.53 2.63
C ALA A 194 16.56 13.94 2.08
N CYS A 195 15.43 14.14 1.38
CA CYS A 195 15.13 15.42 0.77
C CYS A 195 14.64 16.42 1.83
N PRO A 196 15.36 17.54 2.08
CA PRO A 196 14.97 18.48 3.14
C PRO A 196 13.70 19.29 2.84
N VAL A 197 13.20 19.21 1.60
CA VAL A 197 12.09 20.04 1.07
C VAL A 197 11.01 19.19 0.39
N ASP A 198 11.07 17.86 0.53
CA ASP A 198 10.18 16.89 -0.13
C ASP A 198 10.04 17.12 -1.65
N ALA A 199 11.16 17.40 -2.32
CA ALA A 199 11.16 17.69 -3.75
C ALA A 199 11.02 16.43 -4.61
N ILE A 200 11.74 15.36 -4.27
CA ILE A 200 11.63 14.06 -4.93
C ILE A 200 10.82 13.13 -4.03
N VAL A 201 9.88 12.43 -4.64
CA VAL A 201 9.03 11.45 -3.97
C VAL A 201 8.85 10.24 -4.87
N GLU A 202 8.62 9.08 -4.25
CA GLU A 202 8.19 7.88 -4.96
C GLU A 202 6.65 7.85 -4.97
N THR A 203 6.08 7.61 -6.14
CA THR A 203 4.63 7.59 -6.39
C THR A 203 4.07 6.17 -6.21
N GLN A 204 2.74 6.04 -6.28
CA GLN A 204 2.09 4.72 -6.30
C GLN A 204 2.06 4.06 -7.68
N ASN A 205 2.56 4.74 -8.72
CA ASN A 205 2.59 4.16 -10.05
C ASN A 205 3.66 3.06 -10.13
N GLN A 206 3.23 1.84 -10.44
CA GLN A 206 4.11 0.68 -10.65
C GLN A 206 4.11 0.19 -12.10
N GLU A 207 3.17 0.68 -12.93
CA GLU A 207 2.89 0.17 -14.27
C GLU A 207 3.52 1.09 -15.33
N PHE A 208 4.84 1.16 -15.35
CA PHE A 208 5.61 1.98 -16.30
C PHE A 208 6.64 1.14 -17.08
N ALA A 209 6.33 -0.12 -17.34
CA ALA A 209 7.17 -0.96 -18.21
C ALA A 209 7.25 -0.34 -19.61
N THR A 210 8.47 -0.23 -20.13
CA THR A 210 8.78 0.34 -21.45
C THR A 210 9.46 -0.70 -22.33
N GLU A 211 9.35 -0.52 -23.64
CA GLU A 211 9.95 -1.44 -24.62
C GLU A 211 11.46 -1.21 -24.80
N THR A 212 11.89 0.05 -24.66
CA THR A 212 13.28 0.46 -24.84
C THR A 212 13.96 0.79 -23.51
N ARG A 213 15.29 0.69 -23.48
CA ARG A 213 16.11 1.01 -22.29
C ARG A 213 16.22 2.51 -22.10
N GLU A 214 16.30 3.26 -23.20
CA GLU A 214 16.48 4.70 -23.23
C GLU A 214 15.30 5.42 -22.56
N GLU A 215 14.09 4.87 -22.68
CA GLU A 215 12.91 5.41 -22.00
C GLU A 215 13.00 5.33 -20.46
N LEU A 216 13.80 4.40 -19.91
CA LEU A 216 14.05 4.24 -18.47
C LEU A 216 15.13 5.19 -17.92
N MET A 217 15.80 5.94 -18.80
CA MET A 217 16.69 7.03 -18.41
C MET A 217 15.86 8.31 -18.32
N TYR A 218 15.46 8.69 -17.12
CA TYR A 218 14.53 9.79 -16.91
C TYR A 218 15.29 11.10 -16.78
N ASN A 219 14.88 12.08 -17.58
CA ASN A 219 15.32 13.46 -17.46
C ASN A 219 14.48 14.23 -16.44
N LYS A 220 14.96 15.41 -16.04
CA LYS A 220 14.24 16.33 -15.14
C LYS A 220 12.80 16.61 -15.58
N GLU A 221 12.60 16.82 -16.88
CA GLU A 221 11.29 17.15 -17.45
C GLU A 221 10.28 16.01 -17.30
N LYS A 222 10.72 14.77 -17.53
CA LYS A 222 9.88 13.56 -17.36
C LYS A 222 9.48 13.40 -15.89
N LEU A 223 10.40 13.62 -14.96
CA LEU A 223 10.13 13.54 -13.53
C LEU A 223 9.15 14.64 -13.05
N LEU A 224 9.25 15.85 -13.60
CA LEU A 224 8.27 16.92 -13.33
C LEU A 224 6.91 16.59 -13.92
N ALA A 225 6.84 16.05 -15.14
CA ALA A 225 5.59 15.61 -15.76
C ALA A 225 4.92 14.47 -14.96
N ASN A 226 5.71 13.59 -14.33
CA ASN A 226 5.21 12.58 -13.41
C ASN A 226 4.60 13.21 -12.15
N GLY A 227 5.28 14.20 -11.57
CA GLY A 227 4.78 14.98 -10.44
C GLY A 227 3.48 15.68 -10.77
N ASP A 228 3.42 16.39 -11.89
CA ASP A 228 2.22 17.12 -12.31
C ASP A 228 1.01 16.19 -12.53
N ARG A 229 1.22 14.96 -13.02
CA ARG A 229 0.17 13.94 -13.18
C ARG A 229 -0.30 13.35 -11.85
N ALA A 230 0.61 13.10 -10.92
CA ALA A 230 0.35 12.34 -9.68
C ALA A 230 0.26 13.22 -8.41
N GLU A 231 0.39 14.55 -8.51
CA GLU A 231 0.49 15.45 -7.36
C GLU A 231 -0.67 15.30 -6.35
N ALA A 232 -1.90 15.10 -6.85
CA ALA A 232 -3.06 14.92 -5.98
C ALA A 232 -2.99 13.63 -5.14
N GLU A 233 -2.56 12.52 -5.75
CA GLU A 233 -2.40 11.23 -5.08
C GLU A 233 -1.21 11.27 -4.12
N ILE A 234 -0.08 11.81 -4.57
CA ILE A 234 1.12 12.00 -3.76
C ILE A 234 0.80 12.86 -2.53
N ALA A 235 0.09 13.99 -2.69
CA ALA A 235 -0.29 14.86 -1.58
C ALA A 235 -1.17 14.14 -0.56
N ALA A 236 -2.14 13.35 -1.01
CA ALA A 236 -2.99 12.55 -0.13
C ALA A 236 -2.18 11.50 0.65
N ASN A 237 -1.24 10.82 -0.01
CA ASN A 237 -0.39 9.81 0.63
C ASN A 237 0.57 10.43 1.64
N LEU A 238 1.21 11.56 1.31
CA LEU A 238 2.06 12.27 2.28
C LEU A 238 1.23 12.78 3.47
N HIS A 239 0.01 13.27 3.24
CA HIS A 239 -0.87 13.65 4.34
C HIS A 239 -1.26 12.44 5.21
N ALA A 240 -1.38 11.24 4.64
CA ALA A 240 -1.61 10.04 5.45
C ALA A 240 -0.37 9.60 6.25
N ASP A 241 0.83 9.85 5.73
CA ASP A 241 2.10 9.36 6.29
C ASP A 241 2.85 10.34 7.19
N HIS A 242 2.57 11.64 7.13
CA HIS A 242 3.37 12.71 7.78
C HIS A 242 3.63 12.54 9.28
N VAL A 243 2.82 11.78 10.01
CA VAL A 243 2.99 11.54 11.45
C VAL A 243 4.15 10.59 11.76
N TYR A 244 4.57 9.77 10.78
CA TYR A 244 5.56 8.71 10.96
C TYR A 244 6.92 9.04 10.33
N ARG A 245 7.09 10.25 9.80
CA ARG A 245 8.36 10.82 9.32
C ARG A 245 8.91 11.80 10.34
#